data_AF-A0A229P5E1-F1
#
_entry.id   AF-A0A229P5E1-F1
#
_cell.length_a   1.000
_cell.length_b   1.000
_cell.length_c   1.000
_cell.angle_alpha   90.00
_cell.angle_beta   90.00
_cell.angle_gamma   90.00
#
_symmetry.space_group_name_H-M   'P 1'
#
loop_
_entity.id
_entity.type
_entity.pdbx_description
1 polymer ?
#
loop_
_entity_poly.entity_id
_entity_poly.type
_entity_poly.pdbx_seq_one_letter_code
_entity_poly.pdbx_strand_id
1 'polypeptide(L)'
;MKRKNNRKPALRRMAGLSWSMLLVLALLSGCTSGSGSEPLDVNAPAAGDVTLVIGAYSVVKDVFAELLPKFQQEWKDKTGQTVVFQESYEASGTQARSIIGGFEADVAVLAMEGDLTRIRDAGLITHDWTEGPYKGNITTSIAVIGTRKGNPLGISGWEDLMKPGVKVLYPNPQTSGGAQWDINAIYGAGLKESERQSGSKDPAYAKAYLERVHANIESLDKSGRASMAAFEYGVGDAIVTYENELIARINSGVPYDIVIPQDTILIENPAAVVDRNVDKHGTREVAEAFLEFLRSEETQLYLADNGFRPVQPEAAEKVKGNYTTPPGLFDINYLGGWKEVKKTLYSKRGVWYQVLAGL
;
A
#
# COMPACT_ATOMS: atom_id res chain seq x y z
N MET A 1 24.43 64.67 0.53
CA MET A 1 24.14 64.97 1.96
C MET A 1 24.41 63.72 2.78
N LYS A 2 25.51 63.67 3.56
CA LYS A 2 25.56 63.62 5.06
C LYS A 2 24.61 62.53 5.65
N ARG A 3 25.04 61.56 6.48
CA ARG A 3 26.24 61.36 7.32
C ARG A 3 26.35 59.88 7.75
N LYS A 4 27.59 59.37 7.75
CA LYS A 4 28.05 58.17 8.49
C LYS A 4 27.92 58.40 10.00
N ASN A 5 27.73 57.33 10.79
CA ASN A 5 28.32 57.26 12.13
C ASN A 5 28.85 55.87 12.46
N ASN A 6 30.18 55.80 12.40
CA ASN A 6 31.09 54.82 12.98
C ASN A 6 31.25 55.14 14.48
N ARG A 7 31.45 54.13 15.34
CA ARG A 7 32.52 54.11 16.37
C ARG A 7 32.51 52.81 17.19
N LYS A 8 33.59 52.04 17.02
CA LYS A 8 34.16 51.03 17.94
C LYS A 8 34.93 51.76 19.10
N PRO A 9 35.81 51.10 19.89
CA PRO A 9 35.62 50.06 20.91
C PRO A 9 36.28 50.49 22.26
N ALA A 10 36.25 49.61 23.29
CA ALA A 10 37.17 49.75 24.43
C ALA A 10 37.81 48.41 24.80
N LEU A 11 39.15 48.44 24.82
CA LEU A 11 40.12 47.42 25.20
C LEU A 11 40.03 47.07 26.69
N ARG A 12 40.36 45.82 27.03
CA ARG A 12 41.32 45.55 28.12
C ARG A 12 42.01 44.19 27.96
N ARG A 13 43.34 44.25 27.92
CA ARG A 13 44.31 43.16 27.95
C ARG A 13 44.45 42.62 29.37
N MET A 14 44.82 41.34 29.51
CA MET A 14 45.84 40.74 30.42
C MET A 14 45.71 39.21 30.28
N ALA A 15 46.61 38.49 29.61
CA ALA A 15 47.96 38.05 30.03
C ALA A 15 47.95 37.16 31.29
N GLY A 16 48.34 35.88 31.14
CA GLY A 16 48.68 35.01 32.27
C GLY A 16 48.62 33.51 31.94
N LEU A 17 49.77 32.93 31.58
CA LEU A 17 50.05 31.48 31.61
C LEU A 17 49.79 30.90 33.01
N SER A 18 49.30 29.66 33.11
CA SER A 18 49.92 28.62 33.95
C SER A 18 49.30 27.24 33.72
N TRP A 19 50.20 26.29 33.50
CA TRP A 19 50.05 24.86 33.32
C TRP A 19 49.88 24.20 34.68
N SER A 20 48.92 23.29 34.87
CA SER A 20 48.97 22.26 35.91
C SER A 20 47.91 21.17 35.67
N MET A 21 48.41 19.96 35.56
CA MET A 21 47.72 18.68 35.41
C MET A 21 47.34 18.17 36.82
N LEU A 22 46.11 17.71 37.03
CA LEU A 22 45.79 16.80 38.14
C LEU A 22 44.46 16.07 37.89
N LEU A 23 44.58 14.74 37.76
CA LEU A 23 43.50 13.77 37.86
C LEU A 23 42.82 13.87 39.23
N VAL A 24 41.48 13.90 39.25
CA VAL A 24 40.68 13.38 40.37
C VAL A 24 39.48 12.63 39.76
N LEU A 25 39.47 11.31 39.95
CA LEU A 25 38.26 10.49 39.87
C LEU A 25 37.39 10.81 41.09
N ALA A 26 36.12 11.13 40.88
CA ALA A 26 35.07 10.98 41.87
C ALA A 26 33.78 10.55 41.18
N LEU A 27 33.38 9.30 41.43
CA LEU A 27 32.03 8.81 41.24
C LEU A 27 31.10 9.60 42.16
N LEU A 28 29.96 10.09 41.65
CA LEU A 28 28.72 10.23 42.40
C LEU A 28 27.56 10.50 41.42
N SER A 29 26.52 9.68 41.58
CA SER A 29 25.26 9.68 40.88
C SER A 29 24.56 11.03 40.92
N GLY A 30 24.11 11.51 39.76
CA GLY A 30 23.22 12.66 39.63
C GLY A 30 22.17 12.37 38.57
N CYS A 31 20.94 12.12 39.01
CA CYS A 31 19.77 12.03 38.14
C CYS A 31 19.60 13.34 37.38
N THR A 32 19.49 13.28 36.06
CA THR A 32 18.92 14.35 35.25
C THR A 32 17.87 13.77 34.32
N SER A 33 16.62 14.07 34.63
CA SER A 33 15.48 13.88 33.75
C SER A 33 15.60 14.86 32.58
N GLY A 34 15.62 14.35 31.35
CA GLY A 34 15.69 15.20 30.17
C GLY A 34 15.53 14.40 28.87
N SER A 35 14.29 14.33 28.39
CA SER A 35 13.88 14.04 27.01
C SER A 35 14.48 12.78 26.37
N GLY A 36 13.86 11.63 26.70
CA GLY A 36 14.12 10.36 26.03
C GLY A 36 13.60 10.35 24.60
N SER A 37 14.51 10.23 23.64
CA SER A 37 14.29 9.35 22.49
C SER A 37 14.48 7.92 23.00
N GLU A 38 13.39 7.16 23.13
CA GLU A 38 13.50 5.75 23.49
C GLU A 38 14.34 5.03 22.42
N PRO A 39 15.41 4.31 22.82
CA PRO A 39 16.03 3.33 21.95
C PRO A 39 14.97 2.26 21.66
N LEU A 40 14.82 1.86 20.40
CA LEU A 40 14.10 0.64 20.06
C LEU A 40 14.74 -0.49 20.85
N ASP A 41 14.01 -1.01 21.82
CA ASP A 41 14.44 -2.11 22.69
C ASP A 41 14.44 -3.40 21.86
N VAL A 42 15.54 -3.62 21.14
CA VAL A 42 15.84 -4.89 20.46
C VAL A 42 16.27 -5.89 21.53
N ASN A 43 15.31 -6.37 22.32
CA ASN A 43 15.50 -7.59 23.09
C ASN A 43 15.68 -8.73 22.08
N ALA A 44 16.92 -9.17 21.92
CA ALA A 44 17.25 -10.37 21.17
C ALA A 44 16.41 -11.52 21.74
N PRO A 45 15.69 -12.29 20.90
CA PRO A 45 14.79 -13.31 21.38
C PRO A 45 15.55 -14.38 22.20
N ALA A 46 14.91 -14.99 23.20
CA ALA A 46 15.53 -16.06 23.98
C ALA A 46 15.88 -17.25 23.07
N ALA A 47 16.82 -18.12 23.47
CA ALA A 47 17.21 -19.28 22.66
C ALA A 47 15.98 -20.11 22.26
N GLY A 48 15.61 -20.04 20.98
CA GLY A 48 14.36 -20.59 20.45
C GLY A 48 13.54 -19.55 19.70
N ASP A 49 13.33 -18.36 20.25
CA ASP A 49 12.46 -17.33 19.69
C ASP A 49 13.02 -16.72 18.38
N VAL A 50 12.14 -16.29 17.47
CA VAL A 50 12.49 -15.76 16.13
C VAL A 50 11.88 -14.38 15.89
N THR A 51 12.59 -13.52 15.17
CA THR A 51 12.02 -12.25 14.68
C THR A 51 11.66 -12.40 13.22
N LEU A 52 10.39 -12.19 12.86
CA LEU A 52 9.92 -12.16 11.48
C LEU A 52 9.71 -10.71 11.03
N VAL A 53 10.45 -10.29 10.01
CA VAL A 53 10.37 -8.94 9.45
C VAL A 53 9.38 -8.91 8.28
N ILE A 54 8.33 -8.10 8.40
CA ILE A 54 7.26 -7.98 7.41
C ILE A 54 7.35 -6.63 6.71
N GLY A 55 7.50 -6.65 5.39
CA GLY A 55 7.34 -5.50 4.53
C GLY A 55 6.00 -5.54 3.79
N ALA A 56 5.06 -4.70 4.18
CA ALA A 56 3.69 -4.75 3.70
C ALA A 56 3.22 -3.43 3.06
N TYR A 57 2.24 -3.52 2.16
CA TYR A 57 1.53 -2.34 1.66
C TYR A 57 0.53 -1.81 2.70
N SER A 58 0.36 -0.50 2.77
CA SER A 58 -0.36 0.19 3.87
C SER A 58 -1.83 -0.21 4.11
N VAL A 59 -2.50 -0.87 3.17
CA VAL A 59 -3.92 -1.23 3.30
C VAL A 59 -4.13 -2.40 4.26
N VAL A 60 -3.19 -3.35 4.34
CA VAL A 60 -3.31 -4.52 5.24
C VAL A 60 -2.97 -4.24 6.70
N LYS A 61 -2.55 -3.02 7.04
CA LYS A 61 -2.10 -2.68 8.40
C LYS A 61 -3.13 -3.03 9.48
N ASP A 62 -4.39 -2.66 9.27
CA ASP A 62 -5.41 -2.83 10.32
C ASP A 62 -5.79 -4.30 10.50
N VAL A 63 -5.81 -5.09 9.43
CA VAL A 63 -6.04 -6.54 9.54
C VAL A 63 -4.83 -7.27 10.12
N PHE A 64 -3.61 -6.82 9.84
CA PHE A 64 -2.39 -7.43 10.40
C PHE A 64 -2.26 -7.17 11.90
N ALA A 65 -2.72 -6.03 12.41
CA ALA A 65 -2.75 -5.76 13.84
C ALA A 65 -3.50 -6.84 14.65
N GLU A 66 -4.52 -7.46 14.05
CA GLU A 66 -5.31 -8.55 14.65
C GLU A 66 -4.78 -9.95 14.27
N LEU A 67 -4.26 -10.11 13.04
CA LEU A 67 -3.78 -11.40 12.54
C LEU A 67 -2.42 -11.81 13.10
N LEU A 68 -1.52 -10.86 13.37
CA LEU A 68 -0.18 -11.18 13.87
C LEU A 68 -0.20 -11.81 15.27
N PRO A 69 -0.96 -11.31 16.27
CA PRO A 69 -1.11 -12.00 17.55
C PRO A 69 -1.71 -13.41 17.42
N LYS A 70 -2.66 -13.61 16.49
CA LYS A 70 -3.26 -14.93 16.22
C LYS A 70 -2.22 -15.91 15.68
N PHE A 71 -1.44 -15.50 14.68
CA PHE A 71 -0.36 -16.33 14.15
C PHE A 71 0.72 -16.61 15.20
N GLN A 72 1.07 -15.62 16.03
CA GLN A 72 2.03 -15.81 17.13
C GLN A 72 1.58 -16.92 18.09
N GLN A 73 0.30 -16.91 18.47
CA GLN A 73 -0.26 -17.92 19.36
C GLN A 73 -0.28 -19.29 18.68
N GLU A 74 -0.77 -19.38 17.44
CA GLU A 74 -0.82 -20.62 16.67
C GLU A 74 0.59 -21.23 16.49
N TRP A 75 1.57 -20.40 16.13
CA TRP A 75 2.95 -20.83 15.95
C TRP A 75 3.54 -21.39 17.25
N LYS A 76 3.32 -20.69 18.36
CA LYS A 76 3.79 -21.11 19.69
C LYS A 76 3.14 -22.41 20.15
N ASP A 77 1.85 -22.58 19.91
CA ASP A 77 1.13 -23.81 20.27
C ASP A 77 1.60 -25.01 19.44
N LYS A 78 1.94 -24.77 18.16
CA LYS A 78 2.42 -25.81 17.24
C LYS A 78 3.87 -26.22 17.47
N THR A 79 4.74 -25.25 17.78
CA THR A 79 6.20 -25.44 17.73
C THR A 79 6.91 -25.22 19.07
N GLY A 80 6.25 -24.58 20.03
CA GLY A 80 6.87 -24.08 21.26
C GLY A 80 7.71 -22.81 21.06
N GLN A 81 7.85 -22.31 19.83
CA GLN A 81 8.67 -21.16 19.48
C GLN A 81 7.88 -19.84 19.59
N THR A 82 8.45 -18.80 20.20
CA THR A 82 7.84 -17.46 20.13
C THR A 82 8.32 -16.73 18.87
N VAL A 83 7.38 -16.20 18.08
CA VAL A 83 7.70 -15.26 17.00
C VAL A 83 7.45 -13.82 17.45
N VAL A 84 8.35 -12.91 17.12
CA VAL A 84 8.22 -11.47 17.30
C VAL A 84 8.18 -10.82 15.92
N PHE A 85 7.29 -9.85 15.70
CA PHE A 85 7.18 -9.18 14.40
C PHE A 85 7.90 -7.83 14.40
N GLN A 86 8.58 -7.53 13.30
CA GLN A 86 8.99 -6.18 12.94
C GLN A 86 8.28 -5.79 11.66
N GLU A 87 7.52 -4.70 11.70
CA GLU A 87 6.56 -4.38 10.66
C GLU A 87 6.89 -3.05 9.98
N SER A 88 6.75 -3.01 8.65
CA SER A 88 6.87 -1.80 7.85
C SER A 88 5.68 -1.72 6.88
N TYR A 89 4.97 -0.59 6.89
CA TYR A 89 3.78 -0.37 6.07
C TYR A 89 3.91 0.91 5.25
N GLU A 90 4.06 0.77 3.93
CA GLU A 90 4.23 1.90 3.00
C GLU A 90 3.32 1.76 1.76
N ALA A 91 3.38 2.74 0.86
CA ALA A 91 2.87 2.51 -0.49
C ALA A 91 3.64 1.35 -1.15
N SER A 92 2.94 0.42 -1.81
CA SER A 92 3.52 -0.84 -2.34
C SER A 92 4.81 -0.66 -3.14
N GLY A 93 4.84 0.29 -4.08
CA GLY A 93 6.05 0.58 -4.86
C GLY A 93 7.19 1.19 -4.05
N THR A 94 6.89 1.95 -2.99
CA THR A 94 7.89 2.43 -2.03
C THR A 94 8.43 1.29 -1.18
N GLN A 95 7.56 0.42 -0.66
CA GLN A 95 7.96 -0.76 0.10
C GLN A 95 8.90 -1.66 -0.70
N ALA A 96 8.56 -1.94 -1.96
CA ALA A 96 9.42 -2.73 -2.85
C ALA A 96 10.80 -2.08 -3.07
N ARG A 97 10.86 -0.75 -3.25
CA ARG A 97 12.13 -0.03 -3.35
C ARG A 97 12.93 -0.08 -2.05
N SER A 98 12.28 0.01 -0.89
CA SER A 98 12.95 -0.11 0.41
C SER A 98 13.57 -1.49 0.57
N ILE A 99 12.86 -2.56 0.21
CA ILE A 99 13.40 -3.94 0.26
C ILE A 99 14.61 -4.09 -0.66
N ILE A 100 14.50 -3.63 -1.91
CA ILE A 100 15.62 -3.61 -2.86
C ILE A 100 16.80 -2.76 -2.33
N GLY A 101 16.50 -1.69 -1.60
CA GLY A 101 17.47 -0.78 -1.00
C GLY A 101 18.10 -1.27 0.30
N GLY A 102 17.79 -2.48 0.77
CA GLY A 102 18.41 -3.10 1.94
C GLY A 102 17.52 -3.19 3.18
N PHE A 103 16.22 -2.88 3.10
CA PHE A 103 15.28 -3.27 4.16
C PHE A 103 15.09 -4.80 4.11
N GLU A 104 15.60 -5.49 5.12
CA GLU A 104 15.70 -6.96 5.15
C GLU A 104 14.37 -7.61 5.57
N ALA A 105 13.29 -7.35 4.82
CA ALA A 105 12.01 -8.03 5.03
C ALA A 105 12.12 -9.53 4.74
N ASP A 106 11.67 -10.39 5.65
CA ASP A 106 11.54 -11.83 5.45
C ASP A 106 10.34 -12.17 4.56
N VAL A 107 9.24 -11.44 4.74
CA VAL A 107 8.01 -11.60 3.97
C VAL A 107 7.64 -10.27 3.34
N ALA A 108 7.40 -10.29 2.03
CA ALA A 108 6.89 -9.14 1.28
C ALA A 108 5.41 -9.36 0.94
N VAL A 109 4.54 -8.47 1.43
CA VAL A 109 3.08 -8.47 1.16
C VAL A 109 2.74 -7.20 0.39
N LEU A 110 2.49 -7.28 -0.91
CA LEU A 110 2.43 -6.11 -1.78
C LEU A 110 1.07 -5.96 -2.46
N ALA A 111 0.80 -4.76 -2.98
CA ALA A 111 -0.49 -4.46 -3.60
C ALA A 111 -0.65 -5.11 -4.99
N MET A 112 0.45 -5.55 -5.62
CA MET A 112 0.44 -6.10 -6.98
C MET A 112 1.68 -6.96 -7.27
N GLU A 113 1.53 -7.90 -8.20
CA GLU A 113 2.60 -8.77 -8.71
C GLU A 113 3.78 -7.97 -9.30
N GLY A 114 3.48 -6.86 -9.98
CA GLY A 114 4.50 -6.01 -10.57
C GLY A 114 5.53 -5.45 -9.57
N ASP A 115 5.20 -5.36 -8.28
CA ASP A 115 6.13 -4.92 -7.25
C ASP A 115 6.98 -6.07 -6.69
N LEU A 116 6.43 -7.27 -6.51
CA LEU A 116 7.22 -8.47 -6.16
C LEU A 116 8.19 -8.84 -7.27
N THR A 117 7.76 -8.71 -8.53
CA THR A 117 8.63 -8.89 -9.69
C THR A 117 9.86 -7.98 -9.65
N ARG A 118 9.77 -6.75 -9.14
CA ARG A 118 10.95 -5.88 -8.99
C ARG A 118 11.94 -6.42 -7.97
N ILE A 119 11.44 -6.99 -6.86
CA ILE A 119 12.27 -7.60 -5.81
C ILE A 119 12.95 -8.87 -6.34
N ARG A 120 12.23 -9.68 -7.12
CA ARG A 120 12.79 -10.85 -7.83
C ARG A 120 13.84 -10.44 -8.85
N ASP A 121 13.56 -9.45 -9.69
CA ASP A 121 14.49 -8.97 -10.71
C ASP A 121 15.77 -8.37 -10.08
N ALA A 122 15.71 -7.93 -8.81
CA ALA A 122 16.87 -7.53 -8.01
C ALA A 122 17.62 -8.72 -7.36
N GLY A 123 17.14 -9.95 -7.53
CA GLY A 123 17.78 -11.18 -7.04
C GLY A 123 17.53 -11.53 -5.57
N LEU A 124 16.57 -10.86 -4.92
CA LEU A 124 16.23 -11.10 -3.51
C LEU A 124 15.19 -12.21 -3.33
N ILE A 125 14.23 -12.30 -4.26
CA ILE A 125 13.33 -13.46 -4.42
C ILE A 125 13.88 -14.28 -5.60
N THR A 126 14.08 -15.56 -5.39
CA THR A 126 14.73 -16.49 -6.32
C THR A 126 13.80 -17.61 -6.80
N HIS A 127 12.71 -17.86 -6.09
CA HIS A 127 11.65 -18.78 -6.52
C HIS A 127 10.56 -18.08 -7.34
N ASP A 128 9.71 -18.88 -8.01
CA ASP A 128 8.47 -18.39 -8.62
C ASP A 128 7.31 -18.50 -7.62
N TRP A 129 6.96 -17.38 -6.97
CA TRP A 129 5.84 -17.35 -6.02
C TRP A 129 4.49 -17.60 -6.69
N THR A 130 4.40 -17.44 -8.01
CA THR A 130 3.14 -17.62 -8.76
C THR A 130 2.79 -19.09 -8.98
N GLU A 131 3.73 -20.01 -8.74
CA GLU A 131 3.48 -21.45 -8.75
C GLU A 131 2.82 -21.94 -7.45
N GLY A 132 2.81 -21.12 -6.40
CA GLY A 132 2.18 -21.44 -5.11
C GLY A 132 0.64 -21.35 -5.14
N PRO A 133 -0.03 -21.72 -4.02
CA PRO A 133 -1.47 -21.58 -3.88
C PRO A 133 -1.94 -20.17 -4.25
N TYR A 134 -3.05 -20.13 -5.01
CA TYR A 134 -3.71 -18.89 -5.44
C TYR A 134 -2.79 -17.92 -6.20
N LYS A 135 -1.79 -18.47 -6.91
CA LYS A 135 -0.75 -17.70 -7.63
C LYS A 135 0.05 -16.75 -6.73
N GLY A 136 0.18 -17.11 -5.45
CA GLY A 136 0.85 -16.27 -4.45
C GLY A 136 -0.03 -15.18 -3.85
N ASN A 137 -1.29 -15.04 -4.27
CA ASN A 137 -2.22 -14.06 -3.68
C ASN A 137 -2.64 -14.45 -2.26
N ILE A 138 -2.85 -13.44 -1.42
CA ILE A 138 -3.44 -13.58 -0.08
C ILE A 138 -4.84 -12.98 -0.01
N THR A 139 -5.14 -12.00 -0.86
CA THR A 139 -6.46 -11.38 -0.97
C THR A 139 -6.70 -10.97 -2.41
N THR A 140 -7.98 -10.84 -2.76
CA THR A 140 -8.41 -10.08 -3.93
C THR A 140 -9.31 -8.93 -3.53
N SER A 141 -9.57 -8.03 -4.46
CA SER A 141 -10.51 -6.92 -4.33
C SER A 141 -10.98 -6.50 -5.73
N ILE A 142 -11.80 -5.47 -5.82
CA ILE A 142 -12.11 -4.78 -7.07
C ILE A 142 -12.00 -3.27 -6.88
N ALA A 143 -11.73 -2.54 -7.96
CA ALA A 143 -11.85 -1.09 -7.94
C ALA A 143 -13.33 -0.70 -7.97
N VAL A 144 -13.73 0.20 -7.09
CA VAL A 144 -15.10 0.66 -6.92
C VAL A 144 -15.14 2.19 -6.79
N ILE A 145 -16.35 2.74 -6.83
CA ILE A 145 -16.60 4.15 -6.56
C ILE A 145 -17.30 4.26 -5.21
N GLY A 146 -16.69 4.97 -4.27
CA GLY A 146 -17.32 5.38 -3.03
C GLY A 146 -18.02 6.72 -3.22
N THR A 147 -19.24 6.86 -2.70
CA THR A 147 -19.99 8.11 -2.72
C THR A 147 -20.42 8.51 -1.32
N ARG A 148 -20.84 9.78 -1.17
CA ARG A 148 -21.46 10.27 0.07
C ARG A 148 -22.77 9.56 0.33
N LYS A 149 -23.19 9.50 1.60
CA LYS A 149 -24.46 8.91 2.05
C LYS A 149 -25.63 9.33 1.15
N GLY A 150 -26.38 8.34 0.68
CA GLY A 150 -27.54 8.48 -0.20
C GLY A 150 -27.18 8.72 -1.66
N ASN A 151 -25.89 8.65 -2.04
CA ASN A 151 -25.39 8.90 -3.40
C ASN A 151 -26.03 10.15 -4.05
N PRO A 152 -25.75 11.37 -3.55
CA PRO A 152 -26.53 12.57 -3.87
C PRO A 152 -26.46 12.98 -5.35
N LEU A 153 -25.43 12.54 -6.08
CA LEU A 153 -25.25 12.83 -7.50
C LEU A 153 -25.75 11.72 -8.42
N GLY A 154 -26.33 10.64 -7.86
CA GLY A 154 -26.86 9.52 -8.63
C GLY A 154 -25.80 8.81 -9.46
N ILE A 155 -24.59 8.65 -8.92
CA ILE A 155 -23.48 7.98 -9.60
C ILE A 155 -23.78 6.48 -9.69
N SER A 156 -23.67 5.95 -10.91
CA SER A 156 -23.95 4.55 -11.24
C SER A 156 -22.76 3.84 -11.87
N GLY A 157 -21.76 4.58 -12.33
CA GLY A 157 -20.55 4.03 -12.94
C GLY A 157 -19.52 5.09 -13.29
N TRP A 158 -18.53 4.70 -14.08
CA TRP A 158 -17.39 5.53 -14.47
C TRP A 158 -17.78 6.74 -15.33
N GLU A 159 -18.80 6.62 -16.19
CA GLU A 159 -19.29 7.70 -17.04
C GLU A 159 -19.79 8.89 -16.23
N ASP A 160 -20.38 8.63 -15.07
CA ASP A 160 -20.90 9.68 -14.19
C ASP A 160 -19.78 10.52 -13.57
N LEU A 161 -18.58 9.95 -13.41
CA LEU A 161 -17.42 10.68 -12.94
C LEU A 161 -16.92 11.75 -13.93
N MET A 162 -17.35 11.68 -15.20
CA MET A 162 -17.00 12.65 -16.24
C MET A 162 -17.97 13.84 -16.31
N LYS A 163 -19.08 13.78 -15.57
CA LYS A 163 -20.11 14.83 -15.62
C LYS A 163 -19.55 16.15 -15.07
N PRO A 164 -19.89 17.31 -15.66
CA PRO A 164 -19.47 18.60 -15.13
C PRO A 164 -19.91 18.78 -13.68
N GLY A 165 -18.98 19.25 -12.84
CA GLY A 165 -19.25 19.56 -11.43
C GLY A 165 -19.13 18.38 -10.47
N VAL A 166 -18.88 17.16 -10.95
CA VAL A 166 -18.50 16.03 -10.09
C VAL A 166 -17.04 16.18 -9.69
N LYS A 167 -16.76 16.14 -8.38
CA LYS A 167 -15.39 16.15 -7.85
C LYS A 167 -14.93 14.74 -7.51
N VAL A 168 -13.92 14.27 -8.21
CA VAL A 168 -13.40 12.90 -8.07
C VAL A 168 -12.13 12.90 -7.24
N LEU A 169 -11.93 11.87 -6.43
CA LEU A 169 -10.68 11.58 -5.74
C LEU A 169 -10.12 10.22 -6.18
N TYR A 170 -8.82 10.18 -6.43
CA TYR A 170 -8.02 8.95 -6.44
C TYR A 170 -6.53 9.29 -6.25
N PRO A 171 -5.73 8.35 -5.72
CA PRO A 171 -4.32 8.60 -5.45
C PRO A 171 -3.45 8.73 -6.71
N ASN A 172 -2.23 9.24 -6.55
CA ASN A 172 -1.24 9.38 -7.62
C ASN A 172 -0.59 8.02 -7.98
N PRO A 173 -0.66 7.53 -9.24
CA PRO A 173 -0.08 6.25 -9.67
C PRO A 173 1.45 6.23 -9.74
N GLN A 174 2.12 7.38 -9.63
CA GLN A 174 3.59 7.43 -9.53
C GLN A 174 4.09 6.95 -8.16
N THR A 175 3.34 7.23 -7.09
CA THR A 175 3.75 6.93 -5.71
C THR A 175 2.97 5.78 -5.10
N SER A 176 1.70 5.60 -5.48
CA SER A 176 0.79 4.59 -4.91
C SER A 176 0.62 3.40 -5.85
N GLY A 177 0.83 2.18 -5.34
CA GLY A 177 0.46 0.96 -6.07
C GLY A 177 -1.05 0.86 -6.29
N GLY A 178 -1.86 1.26 -5.31
CA GLY A 178 -3.32 1.20 -5.46
C GLY A 178 -3.90 2.18 -6.47
N ALA A 179 -3.26 3.33 -6.63
CA ALA A 179 -3.61 4.23 -7.73
C ALA A 179 -3.44 3.57 -9.10
N GLN A 180 -2.45 2.68 -9.28
CA GLN A 180 -2.30 2.01 -10.57
C GLN A 180 -3.48 1.08 -10.85
N TRP A 181 -4.04 0.41 -9.83
CA TRP A 181 -5.26 -0.37 -10.00
C TRP A 181 -6.45 0.51 -10.36
N ASP A 182 -6.62 1.66 -9.70
CA ASP A 182 -7.70 2.61 -10.00
C ASP A 182 -7.62 3.14 -11.44
N ILE A 183 -6.42 3.55 -11.88
CA ILE A 183 -6.17 4.01 -13.25
C ILE A 183 -6.34 2.87 -14.27
N ASN A 184 -5.87 1.67 -13.95
CA ASN A 184 -6.06 0.49 -14.81
C ASN A 184 -7.54 0.13 -14.95
N ALA A 185 -8.35 0.31 -13.89
CA ALA A 185 -9.78 0.06 -13.92
C ALA A 185 -10.48 1.02 -14.88
N ILE A 186 -10.22 2.34 -14.76
CA ILE A 186 -10.82 3.36 -15.62
C ILE A 186 -10.37 3.19 -17.08
N TYR A 187 -9.07 2.99 -17.32
CA TYR A 187 -8.54 2.78 -18.66
C TYR A 187 -9.09 1.49 -19.29
N GLY A 188 -9.14 0.40 -18.52
CA GLY A 188 -9.70 -0.87 -18.97
C GLY A 188 -11.20 -0.81 -19.25
N ALA A 189 -11.97 -0.04 -18.47
CA ALA A 189 -13.36 0.25 -18.76
C ALA A 189 -13.52 0.98 -20.11
N GLY A 190 -12.65 1.95 -20.40
CA GLY A 190 -12.61 2.60 -21.70
C GLY A 190 -12.34 1.63 -22.86
N LEU A 191 -11.42 0.66 -22.69
CA LEU A 191 -11.18 -0.39 -23.69
C LEU A 191 -12.38 -1.33 -23.87
N LYS A 192 -13.02 -1.72 -22.77
CA LYS A 192 -14.23 -2.55 -22.78
C LYS A 192 -15.36 -1.85 -23.53
N GLU A 193 -15.53 -0.55 -23.30
CA GLU A 193 -16.53 0.25 -23.98
C GLU A 193 -16.22 0.40 -25.47
N SER A 194 -14.98 0.69 -25.86
CA SER A 194 -14.62 0.75 -27.27
C SER A 194 -14.82 -0.59 -27.98
N GLU A 195 -14.53 -1.70 -27.29
CA GLU A 195 -14.71 -3.06 -27.81
C GLU A 195 -16.19 -3.38 -28.03
N ARG A 196 -17.09 -2.96 -27.14
CA ARG A 196 -18.54 -3.05 -27.35
C ARG A 196 -19.03 -2.21 -28.53
N GLN A 197 -18.49 -1.01 -28.71
CA GLN A 197 -18.93 -0.08 -29.76
C GLN A 197 -18.41 -0.43 -31.16
N SER A 198 -17.14 -0.83 -31.25
CA SER A 198 -16.40 -0.98 -32.51
C SER A 198 -15.98 -2.41 -32.83
N GLY A 199 -16.14 -3.36 -31.89
CA GLY A 199 -15.62 -4.72 -31.99
C GLY A 199 -14.11 -4.84 -31.74
N SER A 200 -13.43 -3.76 -31.33
CA SER A 200 -11.99 -3.77 -31.07
C SER A 200 -11.58 -2.91 -29.88
N LYS A 201 -10.50 -3.30 -29.21
CA LYS A 201 -9.86 -2.50 -28.16
C LYS A 201 -9.20 -1.29 -28.79
N ASP A 202 -9.67 -0.08 -28.47
CA ASP A 202 -9.13 1.18 -28.96
C ASP A 202 -8.40 1.95 -27.84
N PRO A 203 -7.05 1.93 -27.82
CA PRO A 203 -6.26 2.69 -26.86
C PRO A 203 -6.50 4.20 -26.90
N ALA A 204 -6.85 4.77 -28.04
CA ALA A 204 -7.12 6.20 -28.15
C ALA A 204 -8.45 6.55 -27.47
N TYR A 205 -9.47 5.71 -27.65
CA TYR A 205 -10.73 5.83 -26.92
C TYR A 205 -10.51 5.70 -25.40
N ALA A 206 -9.79 4.68 -24.96
CA ALA A 206 -9.52 4.44 -23.54
C ALA A 206 -8.71 5.57 -22.89
N LYS A 207 -7.73 6.13 -23.61
CA LYS A 207 -7.03 7.34 -23.18
C LYS A 207 -8.00 8.50 -23.00
N ALA A 208 -8.83 8.80 -24.01
CA ALA A 208 -9.79 9.90 -23.93
C ALA A 208 -10.83 9.69 -22.80
N TYR A 209 -11.21 8.44 -22.55
CA TYR A 209 -12.08 8.06 -21.43
C TYR A 209 -11.43 8.42 -20.08
N LEU A 210 -10.18 8.00 -19.89
CA LEU A 210 -9.40 8.33 -18.70
C LEU A 210 -9.18 9.84 -18.55
N GLU A 211 -8.89 10.56 -19.64
CA GLU A 211 -8.75 12.02 -19.65
C GLU A 211 -10.02 12.73 -19.16
N ARG A 212 -11.20 12.27 -19.58
CA ARG A 212 -12.47 12.87 -19.14
C ARG A 212 -12.76 12.64 -17.66
N VAL A 213 -12.42 11.48 -17.11
CA VAL A 213 -12.51 11.25 -15.65
C VAL A 213 -11.49 12.10 -14.91
N HIS A 214 -10.26 12.16 -15.43
CA HIS A 214 -9.16 12.92 -14.81
C HIS A 214 -9.42 14.44 -14.81
N ALA A 215 -10.13 14.97 -15.80
CA ALA A 215 -10.51 16.39 -15.85
C ALA A 215 -11.33 16.85 -14.63
N ASN A 216 -11.93 15.91 -13.89
CA ASN A 216 -12.73 16.15 -12.69
C ASN A 216 -12.00 15.79 -11.38
N ILE A 217 -10.70 15.51 -11.42
CA ILE A 217 -9.91 15.19 -10.22
C ILE A 217 -9.75 16.42 -9.32
N GLU A 218 -10.02 16.29 -8.02
CA GLU A 218 -9.81 17.37 -7.04
C GLU A 218 -8.39 17.31 -6.44
N SER A 219 -7.86 16.11 -6.21
CA SER A 219 -6.50 15.91 -5.70
C SER A 219 -5.88 14.59 -6.17
N LEU A 220 -4.55 14.58 -6.29
CA LEU A 220 -3.72 13.41 -6.55
C LEU A 220 -2.88 13.10 -5.31
N ASP A 221 -3.49 12.50 -4.29
CA ASP A 221 -2.80 12.25 -3.02
C ASP A 221 -1.73 11.16 -3.12
N LYS A 222 -0.80 11.15 -2.17
CA LYS A 222 0.37 10.27 -2.20
C LYS A 222 0.07 8.76 -2.09
N SER A 223 -1.08 8.37 -1.53
CA SER A 223 -1.51 6.98 -1.29
C SER A 223 -3.02 6.86 -1.21
N GLY A 224 -3.57 5.63 -1.37
CA GLY A 224 -5.00 5.37 -1.23
C GLY A 224 -5.57 5.79 0.13
N ARG A 225 -4.86 5.49 1.23
CA ARG A 225 -5.25 5.99 2.57
C ARG A 225 -5.25 7.51 2.66
N ALA A 226 -4.33 8.20 1.99
CA ALA A 226 -4.32 9.66 1.99
C ALA A 226 -5.53 10.24 1.24
N SER A 227 -5.91 9.65 0.09
CA SER A 227 -7.15 10.03 -0.62
C SER A 227 -8.40 9.71 0.19
N MET A 228 -8.45 8.55 0.86
CA MET A 228 -9.55 8.22 1.78
C MET A 228 -9.66 9.22 2.92
N ALA A 229 -8.54 9.62 3.54
CA ALA A 229 -8.55 10.64 4.59
C ALA A 229 -9.07 11.99 4.06
N ALA A 230 -8.65 12.43 2.87
CA ALA A 230 -9.18 13.64 2.25
C ALA A 230 -10.70 13.53 2.00
N PHE A 231 -11.16 12.38 1.53
CA PHE A 231 -12.58 12.10 1.35
C PHE A 231 -13.33 12.17 2.68
N GLU A 232 -12.81 11.58 3.75
CA GLU A 232 -13.36 11.64 5.11
C GLU A 232 -13.47 13.09 5.62
N TYR A 233 -12.51 13.95 5.31
CA TYR A 233 -12.55 15.40 5.63
C TYR A 233 -13.51 16.23 4.77
N GLY A 234 -14.25 15.60 3.85
CA GLY A 234 -15.28 16.28 3.05
C GLY A 234 -14.80 16.77 1.68
N VAL A 235 -13.60 16.37 1.25
CA VAL A 235 -13.12 16.68 -0.11
C VAL A 235 -13.75 15.70 -1.12
N GLY A 236 -14.18 16.18 -2.28
CA GLY A 236 -14.73 15.34 -3.34
C GLY A 236 -16.15 14.80 -3.09
N ASP A 237 -16.83 14.48 -4.18
CA ASP A 237 -18.17 13.88 -4.20
C ASP A 237 -18.10 12.35 -4.34
N ALA A 238 -17.08 11.88 -5.06
CA ALA A 238 -16.82 10.48 -5.32
C ALA A 238 -15.33 10.15 -5.17
N ILE A 239 -15.03 8.94 -4.70
CA ILE A 239 -13.67 8.42 -4.58
C ILE A 239 -13.54 7.09 -5.33
N VAL A 240 -12.51 6.95 -6.16
CA VAL A 240 -12.13 5.67 -6.74
C VAL A 240 -11.12 5.01 -5.82
N THR A 241 -11.45 3.81 -5.36
CA THR A 241 -10.63 3.07 -4.40
C THR A 241 -10.97 1.58 -4.43
N TYR A 242 -10.37 0.81 -3.52
CA TYR A 242 -10.64 -0.61 -3.40
C TYR A 242 -11.92 -0.86 -2.61
N GLU A 243 -12.64 -1.92 -2.95
CA GLU A 243 -13.85 -2.32 -2.22
C GLU A 243 -13.62 -2.49 -0.71
N ASN A 244 -12.54 -3.17 -0.34
CA ASN A 244 -12.16 -3.38 1.06
C ASN A 244 -11.90 -2.07 1.83
N GLU A 245 -11.39 -1.02 1.16
CA GLU A 245 -11.17 0.27 1.83
C GLU A 245 -12.50 0.90 2.25
N LEU A 246 -13.54 0.83 1.42
CA LEU A 246 -14.87 1.36 1.74
C LEU A 246 -15.60 0.49 2.76
N ILE A 247 -15.57 -0.84 2.60
CA ILE A 247 -16.22 -1.76 3.55
C ILE A 247 -15.66 -1.55 4.96
N ALA A 248 -14.34 -1.39 5.12
CA ALA A 248 -13.73 -1.13 6.42
C ALA A 248 -14.27 0.15 7.10
N ARG A 249 -14.48 1.24 6.33
CA ARG A 249 -15.08 2.48 6.88
C ARG A 249 -16.56 2.31 7.20
N ILE A 250 -17.30 1.60 6.36
CA ILE A 250 -18.72 1.31 6.57
C ILE A 250 -18.91 0.49 7.85
N ASN A 251 -18.09 -0.54 8.06
CA ASN A 251 -18.07 -1.33 9.28
C ASN A 251 -17.71 -0.50 10.52
N SER A 252 -16.92 0.57 10.34
CA SER A 252 -16.59 1.55 11.38
C SER A 252 -17.68 2.63 11.59
N GLY A 253 -18.83 2.51 10.90
CA GLY A 253 -19.97 3.41 11.06
C GLY A 253 -19.96 4.64 10.15
N VAL A 254 -19.03 4.75 9.19
CA VAL A 254 -19.02 5.85 8.24
C VAL A 254 -20.01 5.56 7.10
N PRO A 255 -21.02 6.41 6.87
CA PRO A 255 -22.13 6.08 5.97
C PRO A 255 -21.81 6.39 4.51
N TYR A 256 -20.92 5.61 3.90
CA TYR A 256 -20.66 5.66 2.46
C TYR A 256 -21.56 4.69 1.70
N ASP A 257 -21.84 5.01 0.43
CA ASP A 257 -22.41 4.05 -0.52
C ASP A 257 -21.33 3.58 -1.49
N ILE A 258 -21.34 2.28 -1.80
CA ILE A 258 -20.45 1.65 -2.77
C ILE A 258 -21.20 1.49 -4.09
N VAL A 259 -20.63 2.05 -5.16
CA VAL A 259 -21.05 1.83 -6.53
C VAL A 259 -20.03 0.91 -7.20
N ILE A 260 -20.48 -0.25 -7.65
CA ILE A 260 -19.66 -1.24 -8.36
C ILE A 260 -19.89 -1.06 -9.87
N PRO A 261 -18.92 -0.52 -10.62
CA PRO A 261 -19.08 -0.32 -12.05
C PRO A 261 -19.19 -1.64 -12.82
N GLN A 262 -19.86 -1.61 -13.98
CA GLN A 262 -20.05 -2.79 -14.82
C GLN A 262 -18.71 -3.43 -15.24
N ASP A 263 -17.79 -2.61 -15.77
CA ASP A 263 -16.43 -3.02 -16.11
C ASP A 263 -15.48 -2.47 -15.07
N THR A 264 -14.89 -3.36 -14.27
CA THR A 264 -13.83 -2.99 -13.33
C THR A 264 -12.78 -4.09 -13.29
N ILE A 265 -11.67 -3.82 -12.62
CA ILE A 265 -10.53 -4.72 -12.57
C ILE A 265 -10.53 -5.57 -11.30
N LEU A 266 -10.19 -6.85 -11.44
CA LEU A 266 -9.80 -7.73 -10.35
C LEU A 266 -8.45 -7.25 -9.82
N ILE A 267 -8.45 -6.85 -8.56
CA ILE A 267 -7.24 -6.49 -7.83
C ILE A 267 -6.71 -7.75 -7.14
N GLU A 268 -5.46 -8.09 -7.40
CA GLU A 268 -4.78 -9.26 -6.83
C GLU A 268 -3.61 -8.79 -5.95
N ASN A 269 -3.61 -9.19 -4.67
CA ASN A 269 -2.59 -8.76 -3.71
C ASN A 269 -1.70 -9.96 -3.31
N PRO A 270 -0.48 -10.04 -3.88
CA PRO A 270 0.41 -11.16 -3.63
C PRO A 270 1.31 -10.97 -2.42
N ALA A 271 1.72 -12.10 -1.88
CA ALA A 271 2.74 -12.20 -0.86
C ALA A 271 3.78 -13.27 -1.21
N ALA A 272 5.04 -13.00 -0.90
CA ALA A 272 6.15 -13.91 -1.13
C ALA A 272 7.18 -13.84 -0.01
N VAL A 273 7.87 -14.97 0.21
CA VAL A 273 9.06 -15.04 1.05
C VAL A 273 10.22 -14.38 0.30
N VAL A 274 11.03 -13.58 0.99
CA VAL A 274 12.24 -12.97 0.42
C VAL A 274 13.42 -13.89 0.71
N ASP A 275 13.71 -14.80 -0.23
CA ASP A 275 14.64 -15.91 -0.05
C ASP A 275 15.98 -15.51 0.59
N ARG A 276 16.60 -14.46 0.07
CA ARG A 276 17.90 -13.99 0.58
C ARG A 276 17.87 -13.58 2.05
N ASN A 277 16.75 -13.01 2.50
CA ASN A 277 16.62 -12.49 3.85
C ASN A 277 16.27 -13.62 4.82
N VAL A 278 15.33 -14.49 4.46
CA VAL A 278 14.99 -15.64 5.32
C VAL A 278 16.14 -16.63 5.48
N ASP A 279 16.96 -16.81 4.44
CA ASP A 279 18.16 -17.66 4.53
C ASP A 279 19.23 -17.00 5.41
N LYS A 280 19.33 -15.67 5.39
CA LYS A 280 20.24 -14.91 6.25
C LYS A 280 19.79 -14.91 7.71
N HIS A 281 18.49 -14.78 7.95
CA HIS A 281 17.91 -14.68 9.29
C HIS A 281 17.58 -16.04 9.92
N GLY A 282 17.53 -17.12 9.13
CA GLY A 282 17.10 -18.42 9.59
C GLY A 282 15.60 -18.49 9.88
N THR A 283 14.79 -17.72 9.16
CA THR A 283 13.35 -17.51 9.42
C THR A 283 12.44 -18.16 8.37
N ARG A 284 12.99 -18.97 7.46
CA ARG A 284 12.25 -19.53 6.32
C ARG A 284 11.00 -20.32 6.74
N GLU A 285 11.13 -21.19 7.73
CA GLU A 285 10.03 -22.04 8.20
C GLU A 285 8.85 -21.22 8.73
N VAL A 286 9.13 -20.25 9.62
CA VAL A 286 8.09 -19.37 10.17
C VAL A 286 7.51 -18.41 9.12
N ALA A 287 8.32 -17.97 8.14
CA ALA A 287 7.87 -17.13 7.04
C ALA A 287 6.91 -17.88 6.09
N GLU A 288 7.22 -19.12 5.74
CA GLU A 288 6.37 -19.98 4.90
C GLU A 288 5.08 -20.34 5.65
N ALA A 289 5.16 -20.68 6.93
CA ALA A 289 4.01 -20.92 7.79
C ALA A 289 3.10 -19.68 7.92
N PHE A 290 3.67 -18.47 7.98
CA PHE A 290 2.88 -17.25 7.99
C PHE A 290 2.10 -17.05 6.69
N LEU A 291 2.69 -17.34 5.53
CA LEU A 291 1.96 -17.27 4.25
C LEU A 291 0.85 -18.33 4.14
N GLU A 292 1.06 -19.52 4.71
CA GLU A 292 0.03 -20.54 4.83
C GLU A 292 -1.11 -20.08 5.76
N PHE A 293 -0.77 -19.53 6.93
CA PHE A 293 -1.72 -18.94 7.86
C PHE A 293 -2.59 -17.86 7.22
N LEU A 294 -1.99 -16.95 6.44
CA LEU A 294 -2.75 -15.91 5.73
C LEU A 294 -3.75 -16.48 4.71
N ARG A 295 -3.51 -17.70 4.23
CA ARG A 295 -4.32 -18.41 3.23
C ARG A 295 -5.23 -19.47 3.85
N SER A 296 -5.19 -19.66 5.17
CA SER A 296 -6.07 -20.59 5.86
C SER A 296 -7.53 -20.15 5.75
N GLU A 297 -8.46 -21.09 5.80
CA GLU A 297 -9.88 -20.78 5.70
C GLU A 297 -10.33 -19.80 6.80
N GLU A 298 -9.85 -19.98 8.04
CA GLU A 298 -10.18 -19.09 9.17
C GLU A 298 -9.70 -17.66 8.92
N THR A 299 -8.44 -17.49 8.52
CA THR A 299 -7.89 -16.16 8.23
C THR A 299 -8.59 -15.51 7.05
N GLN A 300 -8.98 -16.30 6.04
CA GLN A 300 -9.67 -15.81 4.85
C GLN A 300 -11.11 -15.37 5.15
N LEU A 301 -11.80 -16.03 6.09
CA LEU A 301 -13.08 -15.56 6.60
C LEU A 301 -12.92 -14.26 7.39
N TYR A 302 -11.89 -14.13 8.22
CA TYR A 302 -11.61 -12.87 8.91
C TYR A 302 -11.31 -11.72 7.93
N LEU A 303 -10.52 -11.99 6.89
CA LEU A 303 -10.24 -11.01 5.83
C LEU A 303 -11.52 -10.63 5.07
N ALA A 304 -12.43 -11.58 4.84
CA ALA A 304 -13.74 -11.34 4.24
C ALA A 304 -14.63 -10.42 5.08
N ASP A 305 -14.65 -10.59 6.40
CA ASP A 305 -15.41 -9.71 7.30
C ASP A 305 -14.85 -8.28 7.31
N ASN A 306 -13.58 -8.12 6.95
CA ASN A 306 -12.89 -6.84 6.78
C ASN A 306 -12.90 -6.32 5.33
N GLY A 307 -13.71 -6.90 4.46
CA GLY A 307 -13.96 -6.39 3.11
C GLY A 307 -13.04 -6.90 2.01
N PHE A 308 -12.06 -7.75 2.33
CA PHE A 308 -11.20 -8.37 1.32
C PHE A 308 -11.88 -9.61 0.71
N ARG A 309 -11.83 -9.75 -0.61
CA ARG A 309 -12.36 -10.94 -1.27
C ARG A 309 -11.42 -12.13 -1.05
N PRO A 310 -11.91 -13.28 -0.52
CA PRO A 310 -11.05 -14.44 -0.28
C PRO A 310 -10.44 -15.00 -1.56
N VAL A 311 -9.21 -15.49 -1.45
CA VAL A 311 -8.55 -16.31 -2.48
C VAL A 311 -8.81 -17.81 -2.27
N GLN A 312 -9.11 -18.19 -1.03
CA GLN A 312 -9.35 -19.56 -0.59
C GLN A 312 -10.80 -19.97 -0.99
N PRO A 313 -10.99 -21.08 -1.74
CA PRO A 313 -12.29 -21.42 -2.35
C PRO A 313 -13.44 -21.65 -1.37
N GLU A 314 -13.19 -22.37 -0.28
CA GLU A 314 -14.20 -22.67 0.75
C GLU A 314 -14.66 -21.40 1.47
N ALA A 315 -13.72 -20.50 1.81
CA ALA A 315 -14.01 -19.19 2.38
C ALA A 315 -14.78 -18.32 1.37
N ALA A 316 -14.34 -18.29 0.11
CA ALA A 316 -15.01 -17.54 -0.96
C ALA A 316 -16.47 -17.99 -1.16
N GLU A 317 -16.73 -19.30 -1.14
CA GLU A 317 -18.08 -19.85 -1.26
C GLU A 317 -18.97 -19.48 -0.07
N LYS A 318 -18.42 -19.51 1.16
CA LYS A 318 -19.15 -19.12 2.38
C LYS A 318 -19.60 -17.67 2.38
N VAL A 319 -18.80 -16.77 1.79
CA VAL A 319 -19.06 -15.32 1.80
C VAL A 319 -19.55 -14.78 0.46
N LYS A 320 -19.84 -15.63 -0.53
CA LYS A 320 -20.22 -15.23 -1.89
C LYS A 320 -21.38 -14.23 -1.94
N GLY A 321 -22.31 -14.31 -0.98
CA GLY A 321 -23.46 -13.40 -0.88
C GLY A 321 -23.10 -11.98 -0.46
N ASN A 322 -21.91 -11.77 0.10
CA ASN A 322 -21.43 -10.47 0.58
C ASN A 322 -20.77 -9.65 -0.54
N TYR A 323 -20.34 -10.30 -1.62
CA TYR A 323 -19.54 -9.69 -2.68
C TYR A 323 -20.24 -9.82 -4.04
N THR A 324 -20.53 -8.67 -4.66
CA THR A 324 -21.08 -8.66 -6.02
C THR A 324 -19.97 -8.87 -7.05
N THR A 325 -20.14 -9.81 -7.97
CA THR A 325 -19.23 -9.98 -9.12
C THR A 325 -19.70 -9.12 -10.29
N PRO A 326 -18.94 -8.08 -10.70
CA PRO A 326 -19.34 -7.26 -11.83
C PRO A 326 -19.25 -8.07 -13.14
N PRO A 327 -20.23 -7.91 -14.05
CA PRO A 327 -20.31 -8.74 -15.26
C PRO A 327 -19.15 -8.48 -16.24
N GLY A 328 -18.57 -7.28 -16.20
CA GLY A 328 -17.43 -6.89 -17.01
C GLY A 328 -16.08 -7.08 -16.34
N LEU A 329 -16.00 -7.78 -15.19
CA LEU A 329 -14.75 -7.97 -14.43
C LEU A 329 -13.62 -8.48 -15.33
N PHE A 330 -12.51 -7.75 -15.35
CA PHE A 330 -11.30 -8.11 -16.10
C PHE A 330 -10.09 -8.15 -15.17
N ASP A 331 -9.03 -8.84 -15.57
CA ASP A 331 -7.77 -8.89 -14.83
C ASP A 331 -6.69 -8.05 -15.54
N ILE A 332 -5.47 -8.04 -14.99
CA ILE A 332 -4.36 -7.32 -15.62
C ILE A 332 -3.95 -7.92 -16.98
N ASN A 333 -4.25 -9.19 -17.24
CA ASN A 333 -3.94 -9.86 -18.51
C ASN A 333 -4.80 -9.32 -19.66
N TYR A 334 -6.03 -8.87 -19.37
CA TYR A 334 -6.85 -8.13 -20.35
C TYR A 334 -6.13 -6.89 -20.89
N LEU A 335 -5.27 -6.25 -20.08
CA LEU A 335 -4.42 -5.11 -20.44
C LEU A 335 -3.02 -5.51 -20.97
N GLY A 336 -2.75 -6.80 -21.14
CA GLY A 336 -1.45 -7.33 -21.59
C GLY A 336 -0.46 -7.65 -20.47
N GLY A 337 -0.90 -7.63 -19.21
CA GLY A 337 -0.08 -7.91 -18.03
C GLY A 337 0.77 -6.74 -17.57
N TRP A 338 1.35 -6.84 -16.36
CA TRP A 338 2.06 -5.73 -15.71
C TRP A 338 3.24 -5.17 -16.51
N LYS A 339 3.94 -6.01 -17.28
CA LYS A 339 5.05 -5.55 -18.12
C LYS A 339 4.58 -4.61 -19.23
N GLU A 340 3.49 -4.97 -19.92
CA GLU A 340 2.93 -4.13 -20.98
C GLU A 340 2.29 -2.89 -20.39
N VAL A 341 1.51 -3.00 -19.31
CA VAL A 341 0.90 -1.87 -18.60
C VAL A 341 1.95 -0.84 -18.14
N LYS A 342 3.07 -1.29 -17.54
CA LYS A 342 4.16 -0.38 -17.17
C LYS A 342 4.77 0.35 -18.37
N LYS A 343 4.84 -0.31 -19.53
CA LYS A 343 5.40 0.24 -20.77
C LYS A 343 4.43 1.22 -21.45
N THR A 344 3.15 0.86 -21.57
CA THR A 344 2.15 1.61 -22.34
C THR A 344 1.42 2.67 -21.52
N LEU A 345 1.13 2.41 -20.25
CA LEU A 345 0.42 3.34 -19.38
C LEU A 345 1.37 4.22 -18.57
N TYR A 346 2.37 3.63 -17.92
CA TYR A 346 3.14 4.33 -16.86
C TYR A 346 4.57 4.75 -17.25
N SER A 347 5.02 4.48 -18.48
CA SER A 347 6.32 4.95 -18.94
C SER A 347 6.30 6.48 -19.15
N LYS A 348 7.47 7.11 -19.29
CA LYS A 348 7.57 8.57 -19.52
C LYS A 348 6.79 9.10 -20.73
N ARG A 349 6.43 8.23 -21.68
CA ARG A 349 5.59 8.55 -22.86
C ARG A 349 4.26 7.78 -22.85
N GLY A 350 3.96 7.11 -21.75
CA GLY A 350 2.76 6.29 -21.60
C GLY A 350 1.50 7.14 -21.46
N VAL A 351 0.35 6.47 -21.59
CA VAL A 351 -0.99 7.08 -21.57
C VAL A 351 -1.17 8.00 -20.37
N TRP A 352 -0.75 7.59 -19.16
CA TRP A 352 -0.91 8.41 -17.96
C TRP A 352 -0.19 9.75 -18.03
N TYR A 353 1.04 9.77 -18.55
CA TYR A 353 1.79 11.02 -18.72
C TYR A 353 1.19 11.91 -19.82
N GLN A 354 0.59 11.31 -20.85
CA GLN A 354 -0.12 12.07 -21.88
C GLN A 354 -1.39 12.71 -21.31
N VAL A 355 -2.15 11.99 -20.48
CA VAL A 355 -3.32 12.50 -19.77
C VAL A 355 -2.95 13.70 -18.89
N LEU A 356 -1.86 13.59 -18.12
CA LEU A 356 -1.36 14.69 -17.28
C LEU A 356 -0.87 15.92 -18.06
N ALA A 357 -0.38 15.73 -19.29
CA ALA A 357 0.15 16.81 -20.12
C ALA A 357 -0.91 17.46 -21.03
N GLY A 358 -2.04 16.78 -21.23
CA GLY A 358 -3.18 17.26 -22.04
C GLY A 358 -4.17 18.12 -21.26
N LEU A 359 -4.02 18.21 -19.94
CA LEU A 359 -4.66 19.16 -19.04
C LEU A 359 -3.67 20.27 -18.67
#